data_AF-A0A947QZA8-F1
#
_entry.id   AF-A0A947QZA8-F1
#
_cell.length_a   1.000
_cell.length_b   1.000
_cell.length_c   1.000
_cell.angle_alpha   90.00
_cell.angle_beta   90.00
_cell.angle_gamma   90.00
#
_symmetry.space_group_name_H-M   'P 1'
#
loop_
_entity.id
_entity.type
_entity.pdbx_description
1 polymer ?
#
loop_
_entity_poly.entity_id
_entity_poly.type
_entity_poly.pdbx_seq_one_letter_code
_entity_poly.pdbx_strand_id
1 'polypeptide(L)'
;MKHAKPIAIVALFIVMVLPSVLFSTPLINTFDGTIYKRALSEDSPYYNTEYSKHYSTIDLIGFSVYSPGDVEINVMSWESTPEGINTDLNADGEIAYLDTYLYLFKNDGHLDASDLVASNNNPNDDSDKNSATDDGSLTYDDSYLKAPLGTGPEHQKNYILAIGAWDLAMEEILMGMNYAEPSNPTNPSEYIPIWGGTKNSTDWYENDHGDYRITFTGKVENIHLIQPVPEPDTFALFGLGFIGVVVLIRKKVS
;
A
#
# COMPACT_ATOMS: atom_id res chain seq x y z
N MET A 1 -32.35 85.04 11.12
CA MET A 1 -31.51 84.01 10.45
C MET A 1 -31.18 82.93 11.47
N LYS A 2 -31.72 81.72 11.28
CA LYS A 2 -31.54 80.56 12.18
C LYS A 2 -30.21 79.87 11.88
N HIS A 3 -29.34 79.76 12.87
CA HIS A 3 -28.13 78.92 12.79
C HIS A 3 -28.52 77.45 13.06
N ALA A 4 -28.43 76.62 12.03
CA ALA A 4 -28.51 75.16 12.16
C ALA A 4 -27.16 74.62 12.67
N LYS A 5 -27.18 73.80 13.72
CA LYS A 5 -26.02 73.01 14.16
C LYS A 5 -25.94 71.73 13.33
N PRO A 6 -24.74 71.27 12.92
CA PRO A 6 -24.60 69.99 12.25
C PRO A 6 -24.73 68.85 13.26
N ILE A 7 -25.59 67.88 12.95
CA ILE A 7 -25.70 66.60 13.65
C ILE A 7 -24.66 65.67 13.03
N ALA A 8 -23.64 65.29 13.81
CA ALA A 8 -22.69 64.26 13.40
C ALA A 8 -23.37 62.89 13.57
N ILE A 9 -23.67 62.23 12.46
CA ILE A 9 -24.11 60.82 12.45
C ILE A 9 -22.85 59.97 12.58
N VAL A 10 -22.67 59.36 13.76
CA VAL A 10 -21.65 58.32 13.96
C VAL A 10 -22.21 57.03 13.39
N ALA A 11 -21.73 56.64 12.21
CA ALA A 11 -22.00 55.33 11.63
C ALA A 11 -21.15 54.28 12.36
N LEU A 12 -21.79 53.47 13.20
CA LEU A 12 -21.18 52.30 13.83
C LEU A 12 -21.06 51.18 12.78
N PHE A 13 -19.87 50.97 12.23
CA PHE A 13 -19.57 49.81 11.40
C PHE A 13 -19.37 48.59 12.30
N ILE A 14 -20.40 47.76 12.42
CA ILE A 14 -20.25 46.40 12.94
C ILE A 14 -19.60 45.57 11.83
N VAL A 15 -18.30 45.30 11.96
CA VAL A 15 -17.61 44.31 11.14
C VAL A 15 -18.11 42.94 11.57
N MET A 16 -19.07 42.38 10.83
CA MET A 16 -19.40 40.96 10.93
C MET A 16 -18.21 40.18 10.40
N VAL A 17 -17.39 39.64 11.31
CA VAL A 17 -16.48 38.55 10.99
C VAL A 17 -17.34 37.30 10.82
N LEU A 18 -17.73 37.02 9.57
CA LEU A 18 -18.28 35.71 9.25
C LEU A 18 -17.19 34.68 9.55
N PRO A 19 -17.46 33.60 10.32
CA PRO A 19 -16.52 32.49 10.40
C PRO A 19 -16.44 31.90 8.99
N SER A 20 -15.34 32.18 8.30
CA SER A 20 -14.97 31.45 7.11
C SER A 20 -14.74 30.01 7.55
N VAL A 21 -15.75 29.17 7.33
CA VAL A 21 -15.61 27.72 7.36
C VAL A 21 -14.67 27.40 6.20
N LEU A 22 -13.38 27.28 6.50
CA LEU A 22 -12.42 26.71 5.58
C LEU A 22 -12.83 25.27 5.39
N PHE A 23 -13.54 24.99 4.30
CA PHE A 23 -13.59 23.64 3.77
C PHE A 23 -12.17 23.31 3.33
N SER A 24 -11.39 22.70 4.22
CA SER A 24 -10.18 22.00 3.82
C SER A 24 -10.65 20.91 2.87
N THR A 25 -10.36 21.05 1.59
CA THR A 25 -10.28 19.86 0.74
C THR A 25 -9.31 18.90 1.43
N PRO A 26 -9.65 17.62 1.58
CA PRO A 26 -8.66 16.65 2.06
C PRO A 26 -7.43 16.77 1.16
N LEU A 27 -6.24 16.76 1.77
CA LEU A 27 -5.01 16.61 1.02
C LEU A 27 -5.05 15.24 0.36
N ILE A 28 -5.04 15.22 -0.97
CA ILE A 28 -4.83 14.00 -1.74
C ILE A 28 -3.32 13.81 -1.78
N ASN A 29 -2.83 12.76 -1.13
CA ASN A 29 -1.44 12.37 -1.20
C ASN A 29 -1.35 11.06 -1.98
N THR A 30 -0.51 11.02 -3.00
CA THR A 30 -0.29 9.81 -3.80
C THR A 30 1.07 9.19 -3.49
N PHE A 31 1.16 7.87 -3.64
CA PHE A 31 2.40 7.10 -3.59
C PHE A 31 2.42 6.14 -4.78
N ASP A 32 3.50 6.15 -5.54
CA ASP A 32 3.73 5.22 -6.65
C ASP A 32 4.72 4.14 -6.21
N GLY A 33 4.43 2.89 -6.53
CA GLY A 33 5.30 1.76 -6.21
C GLY A 33 5.25 0.66 -7.28
N THR A 34 6.11 -0.33 -7.11
CA THR A 34 6.27 -1.44 -8.06
C THR A 34 6.49 -2.73 -7.29
N ILE A 35 5.64 -3.73 -7.51
CA ILE A 35 5.84 -5.08 -6.99
C ILE A 35 6.50 -5.94 -8.07
N TYR A 36 7.60 -6.60 -7.72
CA TYR A 36 8.36 -7.44 -8.63
C TYR A 36 8.06 -8.90 -8.41
N LYS A 37 7.87 -9.65 -9.50
CA LYS A 37 7.94 -11.11 -9.53
C LYS A 37 9.40 -11.54 -9.67
N ARG A 38 9.86 -12.43 -8.80
CA ARG A 38 11.26 -12.86 -8.74
C ARG A 38 11.35 -14.37 -8.68
N ALA A 39 12.37 -14.93 -9.32
CA ALA A 39 12.66 -16.37 -9.21
C ALA A 39 13.26 -16.69 -7.83
N LEU A 40 12.83 -17.81 -7.27
CA LEU A 40 13.46 -18.41 -6.10
C LEU A 40 14.72 -19.18 -6.52
N SER A 41 15.77 -19.08 -5.71
CA SER A 41 16.93 -19.97 -5.83
C SER A 41 16.51 -21.40 -5.55
N GLU A 42 17.07 -22.38 -6.28
CA GLU A 42 16.81 -23.81 -6.03
C GLU A 42 17.20 -24.25 -4.61
N ASP A 43 18.16 -23.54 -3.98
CA ASP A 43 18.61 -23.79 -2.61
C ASP A 43 17.73 -23.11 -1.55
N SER A 44 16.73 -22.32 -1.95
CA SER A 44 15.82 -21.67 -1.01
C SER A 44 14.98 -22.72 -0.27
N PRO A 45 14.79 -22.60 1.06
CA PRO A 45 13.88 -23.48 1.79
C PRO A 45 12.41 -23.34 1.33
N TYR A 46 12.10 -22.26 0.60
CA TYR A 46 10.80 -21.99 0.00
C TYR A 46 10.70 -22.45 -1.46
N TYR A 47 11.81 -22.88 -2.08
CA TYR A 47 11.77 -23.36 -3.46
C TYR A 47 11.15 -24.75 -3.53
N ASN A 48 10.19 -24.88 -4.44
CA ASN A 48 9.55 -26.14 -4.75
C ASN A 48 9.36 -26.27 -6.26
N THR A 49 10.00 -27.28 -6.87
CA THR A 49 9.93 -27.53 -8.32
C THR A 49 8.53 -27.80 -8.85
N GLU A 50 7.62 -28.22 -7.95
CA GLU A 50 6.24 -28.52 -8.25
C GLU A 50 5.32 -27.32 -8.01
N TYR A 51 5.54 -26.50 -6.97
CA TYR A 51 4.57 -25.47 -6.54
C TYR A 51 5.10 -24.03 -6.49
N SER A 52 6.35 -23.79 -6.04
CA SER A 52 6.85 -22.44 -5.75
C SER A 52 8.22 -22.19 -6.37
N LYS A 53 8.21 -21.54 -7.54
CA LYS A 53 9.43 -21.13 -8.27
C LYS A 53 9.65 -19.64 -8.23
N HIS A 54 8.66 -18.88 -7.80
CA HIS A 54 8.69 -17.43 -7.78
C HIS A 54 8.10 -16.90 -6.47
N TYR A 55 8.52 -15.71 -6.11
CA TYR A 55 7.92 -14.89 -5.04
C TYR A 55 7.65 -13.50 -5.61
N SER A 56 6.77 -12.74 -4.95
CA SER A 56 6.61 -11.32 -5.18
C SER A 56 7.25 -10.52 -4.06
N THR A 57 7.72 -9.32 -4.36
CA THR A 57 8.18 -8.40 -3.33
C THR A 57 6.99 -7.84 -2.56
N ILE A 58 7.20 -7.47 -1.30
CA ILE A 58 6.25 -6.70 -0.50
C ILE A 58 6.84 -5.31 -0.31
N ASP A 59 6.04 -4.28 -0.54
CA ASP A 59 6.40 -2.92 -0.16
C ASP A 59 5.84 -2.60 1.23
N LEU A 60 6.68 -1.99 2.08
CA LEU A 60 6.29 -1.47 3.38
C LEU A 60 6.29 0.05 3.32
N ILE A 61 5.11 0.66 3.44
CA ILE A 61 4.91 2.10 3.27
C ILE A 61 4.59 2.70 4.64
N GLY A 62 5.48 3.56 5.11
CA GLY A 62 5.33 4.30 6.35
C GLY A 62 4.58 5.60 6.12
N PHE A 63 3.64 5.91 7.02
CA PHE A 63 2.96 7.20 7.03
C PHE A 63 2.56 7.61 8.44
N SER A 64 2.22 8.90 8.60
CA SER A 64 1.72 9.45 9.85
C SER A 64 0.34 10.09 9.68
N VAL A 65 -0.43 10.11 10.75
CA VAL A 65 -1.73 10.81 10.84
C VAL A 65 -1.61 11.99 11.79
N TYR A 66 -1.82 13.21 11.29
CA TYR A 66 -1.62 14.43 12.08
C TYR A 66 -2.80 14.80 12.99
N SER A 67 -3.99 14.21 12.78
CA SER A 67 -5.07 14.22 13.77
C SER A 67 -6.09 13.11 13.53
N PRO A 68 -6.86 12.69 14.55
CA PRO A 68 -7.77 11.56 14.43
C PRO A 68 -8.82 11.75 13.31
N GLY A 69 -9.19 10.65 12.69
CA GLY A 69 -10.23 10.59 11.66
C GLY A 69 -10.13 9.35 10.78
N ASP A 70 -11.10 9.18 9.90
CA ASP A 70 -11.06 8.13 8.88
C ASP A 70 -9.93 8.43 7.89
N VAL A 71 -9.17 7.38 7.56
CA VAL A 71 -8.21 7.36 6.47
C VAL A 71 -8.67 6.31 5.48
N GLU A 72 -8.75 6.70 4.23
CA GLU A 72 -9.07 5.84 3.09
C GLU A 72 -7.79 5.66 2.27
N ILE A 73 -7.52 4.42 1.89
CA ILE A 73 -6.37 4.00 1.10
C ILE A 73 -6.97 3.30 -0.12
N ASN A 74 -6.86 3.94 -1.27
CA ASN A 74 -7.29 3.40 -2.55
C ASN A 74 -6.05 3.05 -3.37
N VAL A 75 -6.01 1.85 -3.96
CA VAL A 75 -4.93 1.39 -4.82
C VAL A 75 -5.46 1.22 -6.24
N MET A 76 -4.90 1.99 -7.16
CA MET A 76 -5.01 1.72 -8.59
C MET A 76 -3.97 0.67 -8.96
N SER A 77 -4.42 -0.56 -9.20
CA SER A 77 -3.57 -1.70 -9.54
C SER A 77 -4.06 -2.47 -10.78
N TRP A 78 -5.18 -2.07 -11.38
CA TRP A 78 -5.62 -2.53 -12.70
C TRP A 78 -5.79 -1.39 -13.71
N GLU A 79 -4.93 -1.37 -14.72
CA GLU A 79 -4.98 -0.40 -15.81
C GLU A 79 -5.85 -0.83 -17.02
N SER A 80 -7.17 -0.76 -16.83
CA SER A 80 -8.17 -1.07 -17.87
C SER A 80 -9.42 -0.18 -17.78
N THR A 81 -10.11 0.02 -18.91
CA THR A 81 -11.47 0.57 -18.90
C THR A 81 -12.48 -0.46 -18.41
N PRO A 82 -13.72 -0.05 -18.06
CA PRO A 82 -14.80 -0.98 -17.71
C PRO A 82 -15.17 -1.98 -18.82
N GLU A 83 -14.86 -1.67 -20.07
CA GLU A 83 -15.02 -2.58 -21.22
C GLU A 83 -13.88 -3.61 -21.36
N GLY A 84 -12.89 -3.58 -20.45
CA GLY A 84 -11.71 -4.46 -20.49
C GLY A 84 -10.61 -3.98 -21.43
N ILE A 85 -10.58 -2.70 -21.80
CA ILE A 85 -9.56 -2.14 -22.69
C ILE A 85 -8.40 -1.59 -21.87
N ASN A 86 -7.25 -2.22 -22.03
CA ASN A 86 -6.00 -1.84 -21.40
C ASN A 86 -5.65 -0.38 -21.69
N THR A 87 -5.60 0.43 -20.64
CA THR A 87 -5.41 1.87 -20.72
C THR A 87 -4.46 2.30 -19.63
N ASP A 88 -3.38 2.95 -20.02
CA ASP A 88 -2.41 3.61 -19.15
C ASP A 88 -3.07 4.85 -18.50
N LEU A 89 -3.40 4.74 -17.21
CA LEU A 89 -4.24 5.69 -16.47
C LEU A 89 -3.41 6.62 -15.60
N ASN A 90 -2.25 6.16 -15.15
CA ASN A 90 -1.32 6.95 -14.34
C ASN A 90 -0.31 7.74 -15.20
N ALA A 91 -0.27 7.51 -16.51
CA ALA A 91 0.64 8.13 -17.47
C ALA A 91 2.12 7.81 -17.23
N ASP A 92 2.45 6.64 -16.67
CA ASP A 92 3.82 6.15 -16.52
C ASP A 92 4.36 5.46 -17.78
N GLY A 93 3.47 5.10 -18.71
CA GLY A 93 3.81 4.49 -19.99
C GLY A 93 3.82 2.97 -19.99
N GLU A 94 3.50 2.34 -18.86
CA GLU A 94 3.25 0.91 -18.75
C GLU A 94 1.75 0.65 -18.58
N ILE A 95 1.37 -0.62 -18.62
CA ILE A 95 0.01 -1.05 -18.27
C ILE A 95 0.18 -2.24 -17.37
N ALA A 96 -0.21 -2.08 -16.12
CA ALA A 96 -0.11 -3.11 -15.11
C ALA A 96 -1.49 -3.66 -14.70
N TYR A 97 -1.50 -4.95 -14.38
CA TYR A 97 -2.53 -5.55 -13.54
C TYR A 97 -1.86 -6.33 -12.40
N LEU A 98 -2.30 -6.00 -11.19
CA LEU A 98 -1.89 -6.60 -9.94
C LEU A 98 -3.11 -6.71 -9.02
N ASP A 99 -3.41 -7.92 -8.58
CA ASP A 99 -4.38 -8.16 -7.50
C ASP A 99 -3.67 -7.95 -6.16
N THR A 100 -3.91 -6.81 -5.53
CA THR A 100 -3.14 -6.40 -4.34
C THR A 100 -3.79 -6.84 -3.03
N TYR A 101 -2.95 -7.06 -2.03
CA TYR A 101 -3.38 -7.31 -0.65
C TYR A 101 -2.79 -6.26 0.26
N LEU A 102 -3.64 -5.67 1.09
CA LEU A 102 -3.32 -4.58 2.01
C LEU A 102 -3.42 -5.04 3.45
N TYR A 103 -2.35 -4.84 4.20
CA TYR A 103 -2.32 -5.05 5.64
C TYR A 103 -1.80 -3.81 6.33
N LEU A 104 -2.63 -3.21 7.18
CA LEU A 104 -2.32 -1.98 7.89
C LEU A 104 -1.94 -2.29 9.34
N PHE A 105 -0.78 -1.81 9.74
CA PHE A 105 -0.22 -1.99 11.07
C PHE A 105 -0.01 -0.64 11.76
N LYS A 106 -0.10 -0.64 13.09
CA LYS A 106 0.51 0.41 13.91
C LYS A 106 2.02 0.34 13.74
N ASN A 107 2.67 1.49 13.86
CA ASN A 107 4.12 1.55 13.96
C ASN A 107 4.49 2.00 15.37
N ASP A 108 4.75 1.04 16.27
CA ASP A 108 5.22 1.32 17.63
C ASP A 108 6.77 1.22 17.76
N GLY A 109 7.46 0.99 16.64
CA GLY A 109 8.89 0.74 16.56
C GLY A 109 9.25 -0.74 16.37
N HIS A 110 8.29 -1.63 16.55
CA HIS A 110 8.37 -3.04 16.18
C HIS A 110 7.19 -3.36 15.25
N LEU A 111 7.40 -4.31 14.33
CA LEU A 111 6.34 -4.78 13.45
C LEU A 111 6.03 -6.22 13.84
N ASP A 112 4.85 -6.44 14.40
CA ASP A 112 4.37 -7.77 14.72
C ASP A 112 2.85 -7.92 14.54
N ALA A 113 2.35 -9.15 14.74
CA ALA A 113 0.94 -9.45 14.53
C ALA A 113 -0.03 -8.71 15.47
N SER A 114 0.44 -8.20 16.62
CA SER A 114 -0.38 -7.41 17.54
C SER A 114 -0.59 -5.96 17.08
N ASP A 115 0.18 -5.53 16.07
CA ASP A 115 0.06 -4.22 15.46
C ASP A 115 -1.02 -4.14 14.38
N LEU A 116 -1.53 -5.28 13.91
CA LEU A 116 -2.53 -5.32 12.85
C LEU A 116 -3.76 -4.50 13.24
N VAL A 117 -4.10 -3.53 12.39
CA VAL A 117 -5.23 -2.62 12.53
C VAL A 117 -6.37 -3.09 11.64
N ALA A 118 -6.08 -3.35 10.37
CA ALA A 118 -7.06 -3.75 9.36
C ALA A 118 -6.35 -4.40 8.16
N SER A 119 -7.10 -5.15 7.35
CA SER A 119 -6.67 -5.65 6.05
C SER A 119 -7.85 -5.72 5.10
N ASN A 120 -7.58 -5.66 3.79
CA ASN A 120 -8.60 -5.76 2.73
C ASN A 120 -8.99 -7.22 2.42
N ASN A 121 -8.34 -8.22 3.02
CA ASN A 121 -8.69 -9.64 2.90
C ASN A 121 -9.95 -10.03 3.72
N ASN A 122 -10.85 -9.07 3.93
CA ASN A 122 -12.17 -9.35 4.45
C ASN A 122 -13.10 -9.55 3.24
N PRO A 123 -13.84 -10.67 3.11
CA PRO A 123 -14.82 -10.86 2.04
C PRO A 123 -16.01 -9.86 2.07
N ASN A 124 -15.93 -8.81 2.90
CA ASN A 124 -16.86 -7.68 2.96
C ASN A 124 -16.17 -6.33 2.62
N ASP A 125 -14.90 -6.34 2.23
CA ASP A 125 -14.07 -5.14 1.94
C ASP A 125 -13.32 -5.23 0.60
N ASP A 126 -13.26 -6.41 -0.03
CA ASP A 126 -13.37 -6.45 -1.50
C ASP A 126 -14.70 -5.79 -1.80
N SER A 127 -14.61 -4.61 -2.42
CA SER A 127 -15.72 -3.72 -2.69
C SER A 127 -16.99 -4.52 -2.94
N ASP A 128 -18.06 -4.21 -2.20
CA ASP A 128 -19.42 -4.59 -2.62
C ASP A 128 -19.42 -4.43 -4.15
N LYS A 129 -19.84 -5.41 -4.95
CA LYS A 129 -19.69 -5.37 -6.44
C LYS A 129 -20.29 -4.12 -7.12
N ASN A 130 -20.90 -3.22 -6.34
CA ASN A 130 -21.46 -1.93 -6.69
C ASN A 130 -20.68 -0.71 -6.12
N SER A 131 -19.59 -0.90 -5.37
CA SER A 131 -18.80 0.11 -4.66
C SER A 131 -17.48 0.46 -5.36
N ALA A 132 -17.08 -0.33 -6.36
CA ALA A 132 -15.94 -0.07 -7.26
C ALA A 132 -16.04 1.24 -8.07
N THR A 133 -16.96 2.15 -7.74
CA THR A 133 -17.13 3.46 -8.39
C THR A 133 -17.21 4.63 -7.41
N ASP A 134 -17.30 4.39 -6.10
CA ASP A 134 -17.50 5.44 -5.09
C ASP A 134 -16.20 5.86 -4.38
N ASP A 135 -15.15 5.05 -4.48
CA ASP A 135 -13.83 5.25 -3.87
C ASP A 135 -12.75 5.75 -4.85
N GLY A 136 -13.03 5.74 -6.16
CA GLY A 136 -12.09 6.12 -7.23
C GLY A 136 -11.36 4.94 -7.89
N SER A 137 -11.62 3.72 -7.44
CA SER A 137 -11.19 2.49 -8.09
C SER A 137 -11.88 2.35 -9.45
N LEU A 138 -11.26 1.66 -10.41
CA LEU A 138 -11.88 1.40 -11.70
C LEU A 138 -12.54 0.03 -11.77
N THR A 139 -12.08 -0.89 -10.93
CA THR A 139 -12.55 -2.27 -10.87
C THR A 139 -12.67 -2.74 -9.43
N TYR A 140 -13.30 -3.91 -9.21
CA TYR A 140 -13.37 -4.53 -7.89
C TYR A 140 -12.03 -5.16 -7.46
N ASP A 141 -11.11 -5.38 -8.41
CA ASP A 141 -9.78 -5.93 -8.12
C ASP A 141 -8.78 -4.85 -7.65
N ASP A 142 -9.15 -3.57 -7.76
CA ASP A 142 -8.41 -2.46 -7.15
C ASP A 142 -8.65 -2.49 -5.64
N SER A 143 -7.56 -2.58 -4.87
CA SER A 143 -7.68 -2.70 -3.42
C SER A 143 -8.07 -1.41 -2.73
N TYR A 144 -9.00 -1.53 -1.79
CA TYR A 144 -9.45 -0.44 -0.94
C TYR A 144 -9.35 -0.82 0.54
N LEU A 145 -9.03 0.15 1.39
CA LEU A 145 -9.04 0.01 2.84
C LEU A 145 -9.48 1.31 3.50
N LYS A 146 -10.44 1.24 4.44
CA LYS A 146 -10.85 2.38 5.26
C LYS A 146 -10.77 2.04 6.74
N ALA A 147 -10.06 2.88 7.50
CA ALA A 147 -9.93 2.69 8.95
C ALA A 147 -9.95 4.03 9.72
N PRO A 148 -10.55 4.07 10.92
CA PRO A 148 -10.41 5.20 11.83
C PRO A 148 -9.01 5.19 12.44
N LEU A 149 -8.18 6.17 12.08
CA LEU A 149 -6.79 6.29 12.53
C LEU A 149 -6.58 7.48 13.45
N GLY A 150 -5.44 7.50 14.14
CA GLY A 150 -5.10 8.50 15.16
C GLY A 150 -5.96 8.43 16.43
N THR A 151 -6.90 7.48 16.53
CA THR A 151 -7.70 7.23 17.72
C THR A 151 -6.94 6.32 18.68
N GLY A 152 -6.45 6.86 19.79
CA GLY A 152 -5.66 6.10 20.76
C GLY A 152 -4.82 7.02 21.65
N PRO A 153 -3.94 6.47 22.50
CA PRO A 153 -2.92 7.24 23.23
C PRO A 153 -2.09 8.10 22.26
N GLU A 154 -1.52 9.23 22.73
CA GLU A 154 -0.86 10.25 21.88
C GLU A 154 0.23 9.74 20.92
N HIS A 155 0.72 8.52 21.10
CA HIS A 155 1.78 7.89 20.31
C HIS A 155 1.29 7.08 19.09
N GLN A 156 -0.01 6.84 18.92
CA GLN A 156 -0.53 6.04 17.80
C GLN A 156 -0.80 6.91 16.56
N LYS A 157 0.27 7.56 16.06
CA LYS A 157 0.22 8.43 14.89
C LYS A 157 0.94 7.85 13.68
N ASN A 158 1.78 6.83 13.88
CA ASN A 158 2.58 6.24 12.82
C ASN A 158 2.03 4.87 12.46
N TYR A 159 2.04 4.57 11.17
CA TYR A 159 1.48 3.36 10.61
C TYR A 159 2.39 2.80 9.53
N ILE A 160 2.27 1.50 9.29
CA ILE A 160 2.92 0.79 8.19
C ILE A 160 1.81 0.12 7.38
N LEU A 161 1.75 0.41 6.09
CA LEU A 161 0.96 -0.34 5.12
C LEU A 161 1.87 -1.34 4.43
N ALA A 162 1.58 -2.62 4.55
CA ALA A 162 2.16 -3.66 3.72
C ALA A 162 1.27 -3.89 2.50
N ILE A 163 1.87 -3.93 1.33
CA ILE A 163 1.21 -4.24 0.06
C ILE A 163 1.98 -5.35 -0.66
N GLY A 164 1.25 -6.36 -1.15
CA GLY A 164 1.81 -7.45 -1.95
C GLY A 164 0.80 -8.00 -2.95
N ALA A 165 1.20 -9.04 -3.69
CA ALA A 165 0.43 -9.61 -4.81
C ALA A 165 -0.46 -10.80 -4.41
N TRP A 166 -0.46 -11.18 -3.14
CA TRP A 166 -1.18 -12.32 -2.59
C TRP A 166 -1.44 -12.13 -1.10
N ASP A 167 -2.25 -13.00 -0.49
CA ASP A 167 -2.48 -12.98 0.95
C ASP A 167 -1.16 -12.99 1.72
N LEU A 168 -1.04 -12.11 2.73
CA LEU A 168 0.23 -11.80 3.39
C LEU A 168 0.30 -12.42 4.79
N ALA A 169 1.19 -13.40 4.96
CA ALA A 169 1.57 -13.86 6.28
C ALA A 169 2.53 -12.88 6.97
N MET A 170 2.51 -12.83 8.31
CA MET A 170 3.41 -11.95 9.07
C MET A 170 4.88 -12.24 8.77
N GLU A 171 5.25 -13.52 8.65
CA GLU A 171 6.59 -13.95 8.30
C GLU A 171 7.03 -13.41 6.93
N GLU A 172 6.12 -13.40 5.95
CA GLU A 172 6.36 -12.88 4.60
C GLU A 172 6.58 -11.37 4.60
N ILE A 173 5.73 -10.64 5.32
CA ILE A 173 5.84 -9.19 5.53
C ILE A 173 7.21 -8.84 6.12
N LEU A 174 7.65 -9.59 7.14
CA LEU A 174 8.96 -9.38 7.77
C LEU A 174 10.14 -9.73 6.85
N MET A 175 9.95 -10.67 5.92
CA MET A 175 10.96 -11.04 4.91
C MET A 175 10.95 -10.12 3.68
N GLY A 176 9.86 -9.37 3.45
CA GLY A 176 9.63 -8.62 2.23
C GLY A 176 9.34 -9.50 1.01
N MET A 177 8.89 -10.73 1.23
CA MET A 177 8.71 -11.75 0.19
C MET A 177 7.36 -12.44 0.37
N ASN A 178 6.47 -12.31 -0.60
CA ASN A 178 5.16 -12.93 -0.60
C ASN A 178 5.14 -14.11 -1.58
N TYR A 179 4.90 -15.30 -1.03
CA TYR A 179 4.83 -16.57 -1.74
C TYR A 179 3.37 -16.85 -2.02
N ALA A 180 3.06 -17.21 -3.26
CA ALA A 180 1.77 -17.83 -3.52
C ALA A 180 1.80 -19.22 -2.85
N GLU A 181 0.89 -19.46 -1.91
CA GLU A 181 0.75 -20.76 -1.23
C GLU A 181 -0.33 -21.62 -1.92
N PRO A 182 -0.15 -22.93 -2.06
CA PRO A 182 -1.15 -23.80 -2.65
C PRO A 182 -2.39 -23.87 -1.79
N SER A 183 -3.45 -23.17 -2.20
CA SER A 183 -4.79 -23.50 -1.71
C SER A 183 -5.22 -24.91 -2.16
N ASN A 184 -4.60 -25.46 -3.22
CA ASN A 184 -4.89 -26.80 -3.72
C ASN A 184 -3.63 -27.51 -4.31
N PRO A 185 -3.14 -28.59 -3.67
CA PRO A 185 -1.95 -29.32 -4.11
C PRO A 185 -2.10 -30.08 -5.45
N THR A 186 -3.28 -30.07 -6.06
CA THR A 186 -3.56 -30.75 -7.34
C THR A 186 -3.55 -29.83 -8.57
N ASN A 187 -3.42 -28.51 -8.38
CA ASN A 187 -3.25 -27.56 -9.48
C ASN A 187 -2.15 -26.53 -9.15
N PRO A 188 -0.86 -26.92 -9.27
CA PRO A 188 0.31 -26.14 -8.86
C PRO A 188 0.57 -24.81 -9.61
N SER A 189 -0.37 -24.33 -10.42
CA SER A 189 -0.23 -22.99 -11.02
C SER A 189 -0.60 -21.92 -9.97
N GLU A 190 0.22 -21.80 -8.93
CA GLU A 190 0.21 -20.68 -7.99
C GLU A 190 0.73 -19.45 -8.73
N TYR A 191 -0.24 -18.73 -9.28
CA TYR A 191 -0.01 -17.59 -10.14
C TYR A 191 0.11 -16.35 -9.26
N ILE A 192 1.32 -15.80 -9.13
CA ILE A 192 1.48 -14.42 -8.63
C ILE A 192 0.86 -13.51 -9.70
N PRO A 193 -0.26 -12.81 -9.42
CA PRO A 193 -1.10 -12.11 -10.38
C PRO A 193 -0.45 -10.82 -10.90
N ILE A 194 0.71 -10.93 -11.57
CA ILE A 194 1.45 -9.80 -12.13
C ILE A 194 1.45 -9.91 -13.64
N TRP A 195 0.68 -9.03 -14.26
CA TRP A 195 0.45 -8.99 -15.70
C TRP A 195 0.78 -7.63 -16.29
N GLY A 196 1.26 -7.65 -17.53
CA GLY A 196 1.41 -6.49 -18.39
C GLY A 196 0.32 -6.47 -19.46
N GLY A 197 -0.11 -5.27 -19.84
CA GLY A 197 -1.16 -5.08 -20.84
C GLY A 197 -0.65 -4.45 -22.13
N THR A 198 -1.19 -4.87 -23.28
CA THR A 198 -0.98 -4.12 -24.54
C THR A 198 -1.97 -2.96 -24.65
N LYS A 199 -1.49 -1.72 -24.79
CA LYS A 199 -2.33 -0.51 -24.86
C LYS A 199 -3.39 -0.58 -25.96
N ASN A 200 -4.63 -0.23 -25.62
CA ASN A 200 -5.81 -0.32 -26.49
C ASN A 200 -6.12 -1.76 -26.96
N SER A 201 -5.75 -2.77 -26.19
CA SER A 201 -6.10 -4.18 -26.41
C SER A 201 -6.80 -4.77 -25.17
N THR A 202 -7.33 -5.98 -25.31
CA THR A 202 -7.75 -6.84 -24.20
C THR A 202 -6.66 -7.86 -23.83
N ASP A 203 -5.49 -7.79 -24.47
CA ASP A 203 -4.42 -8.77 -24.33
C ASP A 203 -3.56 -8.49 -23.09
N TRP A 204 -3.45 -9.51 -22.24
CA TRP A 204 -2.57 -9.55 -21.07
C TRP A 204 -1.46 -10.58 -21.28
N TYR A 205 -0.27 -10.29 -20.77
CA TYR A 205 0.88 -11.17 -20.80
C TYR A 205 1.58 -11.19 -19.44
N GLU A 206 2.25 -12.30 -19.11
CA GLU A 206 2.98 -12.37 -17.85
C GLU A 206 4.06 -11.29 -17.81
N ASN A 207 4.13 -10.55 -16.71
CA ASN A 207 5.18 -9.55 -16.50
C ASN A 207 6.02 -9.92 -15.27
N ASP A 208 7.22 -9.36 -15.19
CA ASP A 208 8.11 -9.53 -14.03
C ASP A 208 7.93 -8.42 -12.98
N HIS A 209 7.05 -7.46 -13.24
CA HIS A 209 6.62 -6.43 -12.30
C HIS A 209 5.23 -5.89 -12.64
N GLY A 210 4.61 -5.27 -11.64
CA GLY A 210 3.37 -4.51 -11.77
C GLY A 210 3.48 -3.23 -10.97
N ASP A 211 3.21 -2.12 -11.63
CA ASP A 211 3.16 -0.79 -11.02
C ASP A 211 1.80 -0.57 -10.38
N TYR A 212 1.78 0.19 -9.29
CA TYR A 212 0.56 0.57 -8.59
C TYR A 212 0.67 2.01 -8.08
N ARG A 213 -0.50 2.64 -7.93
CA ARG A 213 -0.61 3.97 -7.31
C ARG A 213 -1.57 3.92 -6.14
N ILE A 214 -1.09 4.32 -4.98
CA ILE A 214 -1.92 4.52 -3.79
C ILE A 214 -2.36 5.98 -3.71
N THR A 215 -3.65 6.19 -3.47
CA THR A 215 -4.22 7.47 -3.08
C THR A 215 -4.67 7.41 -1.63
N PHE A 216 -4.06 8.25 -0.79
CA PHE A 216 -4.47 8.43 0.60
C PHE A 216 -5.42 9.61 0.70
N THR A 217 -6.62 9.36 1.23
CA THR A 217 -7.59 10.39 1.59
C THR A 217 -7.71 10.46 3.11
N GLY A 218 -7.64 11.67 3.67
CA GLY A 218 -7.72 11.89 5.10
C GLY A 218 -6.63 12.83 5.60
N LYS A 219 -6.20 12.63 6.84
CA LYS A 219 -5.25 13.51 7.52
C LYS A 219 -3.86 12.86 7.63
N VAL A 220 -3.34 12.46 6.47
CA VAL A 220 -2.09 11.70 6.30
C VAL A 220 -0.95 12.63 5.92
N GLU A 221 0.26 12.32 6.40
CA GLU A 221 1.52 12.99 6.06
C GLU A 221 2.70 12.01 6.13
N ASN A 222 3.88 12.47 5.71
CA ASN A 222 5.15 11.72 5.80
C ASN A 222 5.11 10.33 5.15
N ILE A 223 4.47 10.20 3.99
CA ILE A 223 4.41 8.93 3.26
C ILE A 223 5.79 8.63 2.67
N HIS A 224 6.31 7.43 2.93
CA HIS A 224 7.62 6.99 2.46
C HIS A 224 7.72 5.47 2.42
N LEU A 225 8.56 4.94 1.54
CA LEU A 225 8.94 3.53 1.55
C LEU A 225 9.90 3.25 2.73
N ILE A 226 9.59 2.26 3.56
CA ILE A 226 10.37 1.86 4.75
C ILE A 226 11.50 0.91 4.36
N GLN A 227 11.20 -0.10 3.55
CA GLN A 227 12.17 -1.07 3.08
C GLN A 227 12.22 -1.06 1.56
N PRO A 228 13.39 -0.80 0.95
CA PRO A 228 13.59 -1.12 -0.45
C PRO A 228 13.59 -2.64 -0.61
N VAL A 229 12.97 -3.10 -1.70
CA VAL A 229 13.05 -4.47 -2.22
C VAL A 229 14.44 -5.07 -1.95
N PRO A 230 14.56 -6.17 -1.19
CA PRO A 230 15.85 -6.82 -1.00
C PRO A 230 16.43 -7.23 -2.35
N GLU A 231 17.61 -6.70 -2.70
CA GLU A 231 18.34 -7.23 -3.85
C GLU A 231 18.73 -8.70 -3.53
N PRO A 232 18.50 -9.64 -4.46
CA PRO A 232 18.63 -11.08 -4.22
C PRO A 232 20.01 -11.53 -3.70
N ASP A 233 21.05 -10.71 -3.86
CA ASP A 233 22.40 -11.01 -3.40
C ASP A 233 22.60 -10.88 -1.88
N THR A 234 21.67 -10.24 -1.17
CA THR A 234 21.83 -9.99 0.28
C THR A 234 21.55 -11.25 1.11
N PHE A 235 20.62 -12.11 0.68
CA PHE A 235 20.31 -13.36 1.39
C PHE A 235 21.40 -14.43 1.25
N ALA A 236 22.10 -14.46 0.11
CA ALA A 236 23.28 -15.30 -0.06
C ALA A 236 24.39 -14.95 0.96
N LEU A 237 24.48 -13.69 1.36
CA LEU A 237 25.49 -13.22 2.31
C LEU A 237 25.16 -13.53 3.77
N PHE A 238 23.87 -13.50 4.16
CA PHE A 238 23.45 -13.90 5.52
C PHE A 238 23.59 -15.40 5.75
N GLY A 239 23.33 -16.24 4.74
CA GLY A 239 23.57 -17.69 4.81
C GLY A 239 25.05 -18.06 5.00
N LEU A 240 25.97 -17.29 4.42
CA LEU A 240 27.42 -17.52 4.56
C LEU A 240 27.99 -16.97 5.88
N GLY A 241 27.39 -15.93 6.45
CA GLY A 241 27.85 -15.30 7.70
C GLY A 241 27.81 -16.22 8.91
N PHE A 242 26.81 -17.10 9.02
CA PHE A 242 26.68 -18.02 10.16
C PHE A 242 27.58 -19.27 10.04
N ILE A 243 27.91 -19.72 8.84
CA ILE A 243 28.84 -20.85 8.64
C ILE A 243 30.26 -20.44 9.05
N GLY A 244 30.69 -19.21 8.76
CA GLY A 244 32.02 -18.69 9.13
C GLY A 244 32.27 -18.65 10.65
N VAL A 245 31.26 -18.30 11.44
CA VAL A 245 31.38 -18.17 12.91
C VAL A 245 31.42 -19.55 13.60
N VAL A 246 30.66 -20.53 13.11
CA VAL A 246 30.66 -21.90 13.70
C VAL A 246 31.98 -22.62 13.46
N VAL A 247 32.64 -22.39 12.32
CA VAL A 247 33.95 -22.99 12.00
C VAL A 247 35.07 -22.38 12.86
N LEU A 248 35.00 -21.09 13.18
CA LEU A 248 36.00 -20.41 14.00
C LEU A 248 35.93 -20.79 15.50
N ILE A 249 34.73 -21.08 16.02
CA ILE A 249 34.57 -21.48 17.43
C ILE A 249 35.11 -22.90 17.66
N ARG A 250 35.01 -23.82 16.69
CA ARG A 250 35.53 -25.19 16.81
C ARG A 250 37.06 -25.27 16.80
N LYS A 251 37.77 -24.26 16.28
CA LYS A 251 39.24 -24.28 16.17
C LYS A 251 39.98 -23.75 17.42
N LYS A 252 39.26 -23.20 18.40
CA LYS A 252 39.83 -22.62 19.64
C LYS A 252 39.68 -23.51 20.89
N VAL A 253 39.07 -24.69 20.77
CA VAL A 253 38.88 -25.65 21.87
C VAL A 253 39.56 -26.99 21.56
N SER A 254 40.75 -26.93 20.96
CA SER A 254 41.69 -28.06 20.85
C SER A 254 43.06 -27.66 21.32
#